data_AF-A0A1W9T0V3-F1
#
_entry.id   AF-A0A1W9T0V3-F1
#
_cell.length_a   1.000
_cell.length_b   1.000
_cell.length_c   1.000
_cell.angle_alpha   90.00
_cell.angle_beta   90.00
_cell.angle_gamma   90.00
#
_symmetry.space_group_name_H-M   'P 1'
#
loop_
_entity.id
_entity.type
_entity.pdbx_description
1 polymer ?
#
loop_
_entity_poly.entity_id
_entity_poly.type
_entity_poly.pdbx_seq_one_letter_code
_entity_poly.pdbx_strand_id
1 'polypeptide(L)' 'LADECIALEEAGASFEEILTKVGGGKGKLAYDSGDPEASPIACGQIVGMIDEIKPVKKIIDDIISEADDLLNRLNRITA' A
#
# COMPACT_ATOMS: atom_id res chain seq x y z
N LEU A 1 -10.15 -14.13 1.93
CA LEU A 1 -9.35 -14.25 0.68
C LEU A 1 -7.84 -14.29 0.90
N ALA A 2 -7.25 -13.40 1.72
CA ALA A 2 -5.81 -13.50 2.03
C ALA A 2 -5.45 -14.85 2.70
N ASP A 3 -6.20 -15.24 3.73
CA ASP A 3 -6.00 -16.53 4.42
C ASP A 3 -6.20 -17.74 3.49
N GLU A 4 -7.11 -17.65 2.52
CA GLU A 4 -7.31 -18.70 1.51
C GLU A 4 -6.11 -18.84 0.57
N CYS A 5 -5.45 -17.72 0.23
CA CYS A 5 -4.24 -17.75 -0.59
C CYS A 5 -3.08 -18.38 0.18
N ILE A 6 -2.93 -18.01 1.46
CA ILE A 6 -1.93 -18.61 2.36
C ILE A 6 -2.14 -20.13 2.45
N ALA A 7 -3.38 -20.59 2.65
CA ALA A 7 -3.68 -22.01 2.72
C ALA A 7 -3.35 -22.77 1.41
N LEU A 8 -3.53 -22.14 0.24
CA LEU A 8 -3.15 -22.74 -1.05
C LEU A 8 -1.63 -22.81 -1.22
N GLU A 9 -0.92 -21.76 -0.82
CA GLU A 9 0.55 -21.73 -0.86
C GLU A 9 1.14 -22.79 0.08
N GLU A 10 0.61 -22.93 1.31
CA GLU A 10 1.01 -23.96 2.27
C GLU A 10 0.73 -25.39 1.75
N ALA A 11 -0.32 -25.57 0.95
CA ALA A 11 -0.65 -26.83 0.31
C ALA A 11 0.21 -27.15 -0.93
N GLY A 12 1.10 -26.24 -1.36
CA GLY A 12 1.94 -26.41 -2.55
C GLY A 12 1.17 -26.31 -3.86
N ALA A 13 0.11 -25.51 -3.89
CA ALA A 13 -0.70 -25.29 -5.09
C ALA A 13 0.12 -24.75 -6.28
N SER A 14 -0.30 -25.10 -7.48
CA SER A 14 0.24 -24.57 -8.73
C SER A 14 -0.02 -23.07 -8.87
N PHE A 15 0.76 -22.42 -9.74
CA PHE A 15 0.56 -21.01 -10.04
C PHE A 15 -0.83 -20.73 -10.61
N GLU A 16 -1.33 -21.63 -11.48
CA GLU A 16 -2.66 -21.56 -12.07
C GLU A 16 -3.77 -21.58 -11.01
N GLU A 17 -3.65 -22.44 -10.00
CA GLU A 17 -4.58 -22.53 -8.87
C GLU A 17 -4.57 -21.24 -8.02
N ILE A 18 -3.38 -20.70 -7.73
CA ILE A 18 -3.23 -19.43 -7.00
C ILE A 18 -3.85 -18.27 -7.79
N LEU A 19 -3.65 -18.22 -9.11
CA LEU A 19 -4.22 -17.17 -9.98
C LEU A 19 -5.75 -17.10 -9.93
N THR A 20 -6.43 -18.24 -9.73
CA THR A 20 -7.90 -18.23 -9.55
C THR A 20 -8.33 -17.43 -8.33
N LYS A 21 -7.46 -17.27 -7.33
CA LYS A 21 -7.71 -16.52 -6.10
C LYS A 21 -7.24 -15.07 -6.18
N VAL A 22 -6.06 -14.80 -6.74
CA VAL A 22 -5.41 -13.46 -6.71
C VAL A 22 -5.48 -12.67 -8.03
N GLY A 23 -6.15 -13.18 -9.06
CA GLY A 23 -6.24 -12.52 -10.36
C GLY A 23 -6.76 -11.08 -10.28
N GLY A 24 -6.12 -10.16 -11.03
CA GLY A 24 -6.30 -8.71 -10.90
C GLY A 24 -7.73 -8.18 -11.08
N GLY A 25 -8.62 -8.95 -11.71
CA GLY A 25 -10.05 -8.60 -11.81
C GLY A 25 -10.75 -8.48 -10.45
N LYS A 26 -10.29 -9.21 -9.43
CA LYS A 26 -10.88 -9.14 -8.08
C LYS A 26 -10.48 -7.87 -7.33
N GLY A 27 -9.24 -7.40 -7.50
CA GLY A 27 -8.78 -6.15 -6.87
C GLY A 27 -9.65 -4.95 -7.25
N LYS A 28 -10.13 -4.90 -8.50
CA LYS A 28 -11.06 -3.86 -8.98
C LYS A 28 -12.36 -3.82 -8.19
N LEU A 29 -12.90 -4.97 -7.77
CA LEU A 29 -14.15 -5.02 -7.00
C LEU A 29 -13.99 -4.35 -5.64
N ALA A 30 -12.87 -4.57 -4.95
CA ALA A 30 -12.60 -3.92 -3.67
C ALA A 30 -12.49 -2.39 -3.83
N TYR A 31 -11.81 -1.90 -4.88
CA TYR A 31 -11.71 -0.47 -5.14
C TYR A 31 -13.05 0.17 -5.51
N ASP A 32 -13.86 -0.48 -6.34
CA ASP A 32 -15.15 0.06 -6.81
C ASP A 32 -16.22 0.04 -5.70
N SER A 33 -16.25 -1.02 -4.89
CA SER A 33 -17.25 -1.19 -3.83
C SER A 33 -16.88 -0.47 -2.54
N GLY A 34 -15.60 -0.18 -2.32
CA GLY A 34 -15.08 0.33 -1.05
C GLY A 34 -15.03 -0.71 0.06
N ASP A 35 -15.27 -1.99 -0.23
CA ASP A 35 -15.16 -3.10 0.72
C ASP A 35 -13.73 -3.69 0.69
N PRO A 36 -12.92 -3.46 1.74
CA PRO A 36 -11.55 -3.98 1.80
C PRO A 36 -11.49 -5.51 1.97
N GLU A 37 -12.59 -6.15 2.39
CA GLU A 37 -12.65 -7.61 2.58
C GLU A 37 -13.03 -8.36 1.30
N ALA A 38 -13.53 -7.63 0.28
CA ALA A 38 -14.00 -8.22 -0.97
C ALA A 38 -12.88 -8.82 -1.84
N SER A 39 -11.64 -8.38 -1.68
CA SER A 39 -10.47 -8.87 -2.43
C SER A 39 -9.16 -8.47 -1.75
N PRO A 40 -8.06 -9.22 -1.93
CA PRO A 40 -6.74 -8.70 -1.62
C PRO A 40 -6.49 -7.36 -2.33
N ILE A 41 -6.03 -6.36 -1.57
CA ILE A 41 -5.63 -5.04 -2.04
C ILE A 41 -4.12 -4.92 -1.93
N ALA A 42 -3.49 -4.37 -2.97
CA ALA A 42 -2.07 -4.04 -2.90
C ALA A 42 -1.89 -2.80 -2.01
N CYS A 43 -1.26 -2.97 -0.85
CA CYS A 43 -0.98 -1.89 0.08
C CYS A 43 0.39 -2.09 0.74
N GLY A 44 1.25 -1.06 0.70
CA GLY A 44 2.54 -1.09 1.38
C GLY A 44 2.39 -0.84 2.88
N GLN A 45 3.30 -1.38 3.69
CA GLN A 45 3.29 -1.22 5.16
C GLN A 45 3.31 0.24 5.62
N ILE A 46 3.81 1.16 4.78
CA ILE A 46 3.81 2.61 5.01
C ILE A 46 2.41 3.19 5.25
N VAL A 47 1.34 2.48 4.87
CA VAL A 47 -0.05 2.90 5.15
C VAL A 47 -0.29 3.17 6.64
N GLY A 48 0.43 2.49 7.54
CA GLY A 48 0.34 2.75 8.98
C GLY A 48 0.85 4.14 9.41
N MET A 49 1.54 4.87 8.51
CA MET A 49 2.00 6.25 8.72
C MET A 49 1.09 7.29 8.05
N ILE A 50 0.03 6.87 7.36
CA ILE A 50 -0.92 7.77 6.68
C ILE A 50 -2.13 7.97 7.58
N ASP A 51 -2.33 9.19 8.07
CA ASP A 51 -3.41 9.57 8.99
C ASP A 51 -4.44 10.54 8.38
N GLU A 52 -4.14 11.09 7.19
CA GLU A 52 -5.01 12.05 6.51
C GLU A 52 -5.07 11.85 4.99
N ILE A 53 -6.20 12.26 4.40
CA ILE A 53 -6.40 12.26 2.95
C ILE A 53 -6.03 13.64 2.40
N LYS A 54 -4.97 13.69 1.60
CA LYS A 54 -4.47 14.93 0.98
C LYS A 54 -4.71 14.97 -0.53
N PRO A 55 -4.94 16.16 -1.12
CA PRO A 55 -4.78 16.34 -2.55
C PRO A 55 -3.35 16.00 -2.99
N VAL A 56 -3.19 15.40 -4.19
CA VAL A 56 -1.87 14.98 -4.71
C VAL A 56 -0.84 16.11 -4.67
N LYS A 57 -1.23 17.33 -5.03
CA LYS A 57 -0.35 18.50 -4.95
C LYS A 57 0.19 18.73 -3.54
N LYS A 58 -0.67 18.62 -2.52
CA LYS A 58 -0.29 18.85 -1.13
C LYS A 58 0.69 17.77 -0.64
N ILE A 59 0.48 16.51 -1.03
CA ILE A 59 1.42 15.42 -0.72
C ILE A 59 2.82 15.74 -1.25
N ILE A 60 2.92 16.16 -2.52
CA ILE A 60 4.20 16.48 -3.15
C ILE A 60 4.84 17.71 -2.48
N ASP A 61 4.06 18.77 -2.27
CA ASP A 61 4.55 20.00 -1.63
C ASP A 61 5.08 19.72 -0.20
N ASP A 62 4.36 18.91 0.58
CA ASP A 62 4.78 18.53 1.94
C ASP A 62 6.08 17.72 1.92
N ILE A 63 6.20 16.71 1.05
CA ILE A 63 7.42 15.89 0.93
C ILE A 63 8.65 16.75 0.64
N ILE A 64 8.54 17.71 -0.30
CA ILE A 64 9.67 18.56 -0.68
C ILE A 64 10.00 19.56 0.44
N SER A 65 9.00 20.22 1.02
CA SER A 65 9.20 21.19 2.10
C SER A 65 9.80 20.53 3.35
N GLU A 66 9.31 19.36 3.73
CA GLU A 66 9.82 18.62 4.90
C GLU A 66 11.27 18.16 4.69
N ALA A 67 11.64 17.79 3.46
CA ALA A 67 13.00 17.43 3.12
C ALA A 67 13.97 18.63 3.23
N ASP A 68 13.55 19.81 2.73
CA ASP A 68 14.33 21.05 2.85
C ASP A 68 14.49 21.48 4.31
N ASP A 69 13.42 21.41 5.10
CA ASP A 69 13.44 21.71 6.54
C ASP A 69 14.37 20.75 7.30
N LEU A 70 14.34 19.46 6.96
CA LEU A 70 15.24 18.45 7.53
C LEU A 70 16.69 18.76 7.19
N LEU A 71 17.00 19.07 5.92
CA LEU A 71 18.35 19.41 5.48
C LEU A 71 18.88 20.66 6.21
N ASN A 72 18.06 21.70 6.32
CA ASN A 72 18.39 22.92 7.05
C ASN A 72 18.70 22.65 8.52
N ARG A 73 17.92 21.78 9.18
CA ARG A 73 18.18 21.36 10.57
C ARG A 73 19.49 20.60 10.71
N LEU A 74 19.78 19.68 9.79
CA LEU A 74 21.03 18.91 9.81
C LEU A 74 22.26 19.80 9.65
N ASN A 75 22.22 20.75 8.72
CA ASN A 75 23.33 21.70 8.50
C ASN A 75 23.64 22.56 9.73
N ARG A 76 22.63 22.88 10.55
CA ARG A 76 22.80 23.63 11.81
C ARG A 76 23.39 22.79 12.94
N ILE A 77 23.30 21.46 12.88
CA ILE A 77 23.88 20.55 13.87
C ILE A 77 25.38 20.35 13.59
N THR A 78 25.78 20.41 12.32
CA THR A 78 27.17 20.22 11.88
C THR A 78 28.02 21.50 11.88
N ALA A 79 27.43 22.65 12.22
CA ALA A 79 28.11 23.96 12.32
C ALA A 79 28.47 24.28 13.76
#